data_AF-A0A7K4SCJ8-F1
#
_entry.id   AF-A0A7K4SCJ8-F1
#
_cell.length_a   1.000
_cell.length_b   1.000
_cell.length_c   1.000
_cell.angle_alpha   90.00
_cell.angle_beta   90.00
_cell.angle_gamma   90.00
#
_symmetry.space_group_name_H-M   'P 1'
#
loop_
_entity.id
_entity.type
_entity.pdbx_description
1 polymer ?
#
loop_
_entity_poly.entity_id
_entity_poly.type
_entity_poly.pdbx_seq_one_letter_code
_entity_poly.pdbx_strand_id
1 'polypeptide(L)'
;LIVSCWLLALVIGLLPLLGWNCLCDFNACSVLLPLYAKNYILFSVVMFSIILLGIIGLYISIFQLVQASSKQTSSRHSRKRSLRLLKTVLMILGAFIICWSPLFVLLLFDVFCETQTCKHLHSLDWTLALAMLNSAVNPVIYSLRSVEVRRAVGSLLCCCCLRAGLCKPGSCVVITDINSGSSTESSLRYRESFRSSVALNARPRAPLSSNSSMMSN
;
A
#
# COMPACT_ATOMS: atom_id res chain seq x y z
N LEU A 1 -17.04 1.52 -19.36
CA LEU A 1 -15.68 1.94 -18.94
C LEU A 1 -14.89 0.80 -18.33
N ILE A 2 -15.30 0.21 -17.19
CA ILE A 2 -14.57 -0.91 -16.55
C ILE A 2 -14.39 -2.10 -17.51
N VAL A 3 -15.48 -2.60 -18.10
CA VAL A 3 -15.42 -3.71 -19.08
C VAL A 3 -14.50 -3.36 -20.25
N SER A 4 -14.60 -2.13 -20.76
CA SER A 4 -13.75 -1.65 -21.86
C SER A 4 -12.26 -1.66 -21.50
N CYS A 5 -11.90 -1.28 -20.27
CA CYS A 5 -10.51 -1.35 -19.79
C CYS A 5 -10.01 -2.80 -19.70
N TRP A 6 -10.83 -3.73 -19.21
CA TRP A 6 -10.49 -5.14 -19.15
C TRP A 6 -10.31 -5.75 -20.54
N LEU A 7 -11.23 -5.46 -21.46
CA LEU A 7 -11.14 -5.93 -22.85
C LEU A 7 -9.88 -5.40 -23.54
N LEU A 8 -9.57 -4.11 -23.37
CA LEU A 8 -8.36 -3.53 -23.95
C LEU A 8 -7.09 -4.17 -23.38
N ALA A 9 -7.04 -4.41 -22.06
CA ALA A 9 -5.92 -5.08 -21.42
C ALA A 9 -5.75 -6.53 -21.91
N LEU A 10 -6.85 -7.26 -22.09
CA LEU A 10 -6.84 -8.61 -22.66
C LEU A 10 -6.33 -8.60 -24.10
N VAL A 11 -6.85 -7.69 -24.94
CA VAL A 11 -6.40 -7.58 -26.33
C VAL A 11 -4.90 -7.35 -26.37
N ILE A 12 -4.38 -6.30 -25.70
CA ILE A 12 -2.95 -6.00 -25.67
C ILE A 12 -2.14 -7.18 -25.14
N GLY A 13 -2.59 -7.85 -24.08
CA GLY A 13 -1.89 -9.01 -23.51
C GLY A 13 -1.89 -10.26 -24.39
N LEU A 14 -2.88 -10.43 -25.29
CA LEU A 14 -2.98 -11.57 -26.20
C LEU A 14 -2.30 -11.33 -27.56
N LEU A 15 -1.96 -10.09 -27.92
CA LEU A 15 -1.29 -9.76 -29.19
C LEU A 15 -0.05 -10.64 -29.49
N PRO A 16 0.84 -10.93 -28.52
CA PRO A 16 1.97 -11.83 -28.75
C PRO A 16 1.56 -13.27 -29.10
N LEU A 17 0.46 -13.76 -28.51
CA LEU A 17 -0.08 -15.10 -28.77
C LEU A 17 -0.78 -15.19 -30.13
N LEU A 18 -1.31 -14.06 -30.63
CA LEU A 18 -1.96 -13.95 -31.94
C LEU A 18 -0.97 -13.80 -33.11
N GLY A 19 0.33 -13.86 -32.85
CA GLY A 19 1.38 -13.88 -33.88
C GLY A 19 2.38 -12.74 -33.81
N TRP A 20 2.22 -11.76 -32.91
CA TRP A 20 3.22 -10.70 -32.71
C TRP A 20 4.33 -11.15 -31.76
N ASN A 21 4.97 -12.28 -32.09
CA ASN A 21 6.07 -12.89 -31.38
C ASN A 21 7.28 -13.08 -32.31
N CYS A 22 8.39 -13.57 -31.76
CA CYS A 22 9.64 -13.75 -32.49
C CYS A 22 9.89 -15.20 -32.94
N LEU A 23 8.88 -16.09 -32.92
CA LEU A 23 9.06 -17.52 -33.24
C LEU A 23 9.52 -17.76 -34.69
N CYS A 24 9.20 -16.85 -35.60
CA CYS A 24 9.61 -16.93 -37.01
C CYS A 24 10.93 -16.17 -37.29
N ASP A 25 11.43 -15.37 -36.36
CA ASP A 25 12.67 -14.58 -36.48
C ASP A 25 13.36 -14.45 -35.11
N PHE A 26 14.24 -15.41 -34.81
CA PHE A 26 14.94 -15.49 -33.53
C PHE A 26 15.87 -14.30 -33.26
N ASN A 27 16.34 -13.58 -34.30
CA ASN A 27 17.19 -12.41 -34.12
C ASN A 27 16.42 -11.22 -33.52
N ALA A 28 15.09 -11.20 -33.68
CA ALA A 28 14.21 -10.18 -33.11
C ALA A 28 13.73 -10.52 -31.68
N CYS A 29 14.15 -11.66 -31.10
CA CYS A 29 13.75 -12.06 -29.75
C CYS A 29 14.46 -11.23 -28.66
N SER A 30 13.75 -11.01 -27.56
CA SER A 30 14.30 -10.46 -26.32
C SER A 30 15.11 -11.52 -25.57
N VAL A 31 16.20 -11.11 -24.91
CA VAL A 31 17.01 -11.99 -24.06
C VAL A 31 16.35 -12.17 -22.69
N LEU A 32 15.70 -11.12 -22.19
CA LEU A 32 14.98 -11.12 -20.91
C LEU A 32 13.65 -11.87 -20.97
N LEU A 33 12.91 -11.78 -22.09
CA LEU A 33 11.65 -12.47 -22.29
C LEU A 33 11.70 -13.28 -23.60
N PRO A 34 12.18 -14.55 -23.57
CA PRO A 34 12.51 -15.33 -24.77
C PRO A 34 11.31 -15.68 -25.67
N LEU A 35 10.08 -15.32 -25.29
CA LEU A 35 8.86 -15.49 -26.09
C LEU A 35 8.35 -14.18 -26.72
N TYR A 36 8.93 -13.04 -26.33
CA TYR A 36 8.47 -11.72 -26.75
C TYR A 36 9.46 -11.10 -27.75
N ALA A 37 8.91 -10.49 -28.80
CA ALA A 37 9.70 -9.76 -29.79
C ALA A 37 10.08 -8.37 -29.27
N LYS A 38 11.30 -7.91 -29.57
CA LYS A 38 11.83 -6.60 -29.12
C LYS A 38 10.93 -5.42 -29.52
N ASN A 39 10.38 -5.46 -30.73
CA ASN A 39 9.45 -4.44 -31.24
C ASN A 39 8.14 -4.37 -30.43
N TYR A 40 7.58 -5.52 -30.03
CA TYR A 40 6.39 -5.57 -29.20
C TYR A 40 6.66 -5.01 -27.79
N ILE A 41 7.82 -5.36 -27.21
CA ILE A 41 8.23 -4.82 -25.89
C ILE A 41 8.38 -3.30 -25.98
N LEU A 42 9.06 -2.79 -27.02
CA LEU A 42 9.22 -1.36 -27.24
C LEU A 42 7.86 -0.65 -27.38
N PHE A 43 6.98 -1.18 -28.24
CA PHE A 43 5.63 -0.66 -28.41
C PHE A 43 4.88 -0.59 -27.07
N SER A 44 4.93 -1.67 -26.30
CA SER A 44 4.28 -1.76 -24.99
C SER A 44 4.82 -0.71 -24.02
N VAL A 45 6.15 -0.61 -23.86
CA VAL A 45 6.78 0.34 -22.94
C VAL A 45 6.47 1.79 -23.34
N VAL A 46 6.54 2.12 -24.63
CA VAL A 46 6.22 3.47 -25.13
C VAL A 46 4.76 3.81 -24.87
N MET A 47 3.83 2.91 -25.20
CA MET A 47 2.40 3.12 -24.96
C MET A 47 2.07 3.31 -23.48
N PHE A 48 2.59 2.46 -22.58
CA PHE A 48 2.41 2.62 -21.15
C PHE A 48 3.01 3.94 -20.64
N SER A 49 4.18 4.34 -21.15
CA SER A 49 4.82 5.60 -20.76
C SER A 49 3.99 6.81 -21.16
N ILE A 50 3.43 6.84 -22.37
CA ILE A 50 2.53 7.90 -22.85
C ILE A 50 1.28 8.00 -21.96
N ILE A 51 0.66 6.86 -21.64
CA ILE A 51 -0.52 6.81 -20.77
C ILE A 51 -0.18 7.35 -19.37
N LEU A 52 0.95 6.94 -18.79
CA LEU A 52 1.40 7.41 -17.47
C LEU A 52 1.65 8.92 -17.47
N LEU A 53 2.37 9.44 -18.47
CA LEU A 53 2.63 10.87 -18.61
C LEU A 53 1.33 11.67 -18.79
N GLY A 54 0.39 11.16 -19.58
CA GLY A 54 -0.93 11.77 -19.75
C GLY A 54 -1.71 11.84 -18.43
N ILE A 55 -1.75 10.73 -17.66
CA ILE A 55 -2.40 10.69 -16.35
C ILE A 55 -1.74 11.68 -15.37
N ILE A 56 -0.41 11.70 -15.30
CA ILE A 56 0.35 12.62 -14.45
C ILE A 56 0.04 14.06 -14.84
N GLY A 57 0.09 14.40 -16.13
CA GLY A 57 -0.23 15.71 -16.66
C GLY A 57 -1.64 16.16 -16.26
N LEU A 58 -2.65 15.31 -16.48
CA LEU A 58 -4.03 15.58 -16.07
C LEU A 58 -4.15 15.86 -14.57
N TYR A 59 -3.52 15.04 -13.72
CA TYR A 59 -3.57 15.25 -12.27
C TYR A 59 -2.83 16.51 -11.81
N ILE A 60 -1.72 16.88 -12.46
CA ILE A 60 -1.02 18.14 -12.21
C ILE A 60 -1.90 19.32 -12.63
N SER A 61 -2.54 19.28 -13.80
CA SER A 61 -3.46 20.32 -14.25
C SER A 61 -4.65 20.48 -13.30
N ILE A 62 -5.23 19.37 -12.83
CA ILE A 62 -6.30 19.41 -11.82
C ILE A 62 -5.78 20.01 -10.51
N PHE A 63 -4.56 19.66 -10.08
CA PHE A 63 -3.95 20.22 -8.88
C PHE A 63 -3.76 21.73 -8.99
N GLN A 64 -3.22 22.19 -10.13
CA GLN A 64 -3.04 23.61 -10.42
C GLN A 64 -4.38 24.36 -10.46
N LEU A 65 -5.41 23.79 -11.11
CA LEU A 65 -6.76 24.36 -11.15
C LEU A 65 -7.33 24.52 -9.74
N VAL A 66 -7.26 23.48 -8.90
CA VAL A 66 -7.75 23.53 -7.51
C VAL A 66 -6.98 24.56 -6.67
N GLN A 67 -5.68 24.73 -6.92
CA GLN A 67 -4.86 25.75 -6.26
C GLN A 67 -5.17 27.17 -6.77
N ALA A 68 -5.41 27.36 -8.06
CA ALA A 68 -5.79 28.65 -8.65
C ALA A 68 -7.17 29.12 -8.16
N SER A 69 -8.13 28.20 -8.04
CA SER A 69 -9.46 28.45 -7.45
C SER A 69 -9.42 28.75 -5.94
N SER A 70 -8.23 28.76 -5.30
CA SER A 70 -8.04 29.18 -3.90
C SER A 70 -8.57 30.59 -3.60
N LYS A 71 -8.68 31.46 -4.61
CA LYS A 71 -9.20 32.82 -4.48
C LYS A 71 -10.74 32.92 -4.50
N GLN A 72 -11.47 31.87 -4.89
CA GLN A 72 -12.91 31.94 -5.13
C GLN A 72 -13.68 30.96 -4.23
N THR A 73 -14.29 31.50 -3.17
CA THR A 73 -15.49 31.05 -2.41
C THR A 73 -15.72 29.55 -2.06
N SER A 74 -14.76 28.64 -2.24
CA SER A 74 -14.93 27.25 -1.80
C SER A 74 -14.74 27.10 -0.28
N SER A 75 -15.60 26.32 0.38
CA SER A 75 -15.47 26.09 1.82
C SER A 75 -14.09 25.47 2.12
N ARG A 76 -13.36 26.10 3.07
CA ARG A 76 -11.98 25.72 3.42
C ARG A 76 -11.86 24.24 3.79
N HIS A 77 -12.95 23.62 4.28
CA HIS A 77 -13.02 22.21 4.64
C HIS A 77 -13.11 21.28 3.42
N SER A 78 -14.03 21.54 2.48
CA SER A 78 -14.18 20.73 1.26
C SER A 78 -12.91 20.75 0.41
N ARG A 79 -12.26 21.91 0.30
CA ARG A 79 -10.97 22.04 -0.41
C ARG A 79 -9.86 21.19 0.21
N LYS A 80 -9.72 21.22 1.54
CA LYS A 80 -8.73 20.40 2.26
C LYS A 80 -8.98 18.91 2.01
N ARG A 81 -10.25 18.48 1.95
CA ARG A 81 -10.60 17.10 1.62
C ARG A 81 -10.20 16.73 0.18
N SER A 82 -10.55 17.55 -0.80
CA SER A 82 -10.21 17.31 -2.21
C SER A 82 -8.69 17.25 -2.44
N LEU A 83 -7.93 18.17 -1.84
CA LEU A 83 -6.47 18.17 -1.94
C LEU A 83 -5.83 16.95 -1.25
N ARG A 84 -6.40 16.45 -0.15
CA ARG A 84 -5.92 15.23 0.51
C ARG A 84 -6.11 14.00 -0.38
N LEU A 85 -7.25 13.90 -1.06
CA LEU A 85 -7.53 12.82 -2.02
C LEU A 85 -6.56 12.90 -3.20
N LEU A 86 -6.42 14.09 -3.79
CA LEU A 86 -5.52 14.32 -4.92
C LEU A 86 -4.05 14.01 -4.58
N LYS A 87 -3.57 14.44 -3.41
CA LYS A 87 -2.22 14.07 -2.93
C LYS A 87 -2.05 12.55 -2.76
N THR A 88 -3.11 11.85 -2.36
CA THR A 88 -3.04 10.39 -2.21
C THR A 88 -2.91 9.73 -3.58
N VAL A 89 -3.66 10.19 -4.58
CA VAL A 89 -3.53 9.70 -5.96
C VAL A 89 -2.14 9.96 -6.52
N LEU A 90 -1.58 11.16 -6.33
CA LEU A 90 -0.21 11.46 -6.76
C LEU A 90 0.82 10.56 -6.07
N MET A 91 0.62 10.21 -4.80
CA MET A 91 1.50 9.29 -4.08
C MET A 91 1.43 7.87 -4.65
N ILE A 92 0.23 7.40 -5.02
CA ILE A 92 0.04 6.10 -5.69
C ILE A 92 0.73 6.09 -7.05
N LEU A 93 0.55 7.14 -7.85
CA LEU A 93 1.21 7.29 -9.15
C LEU A 93 2.74 7.32 -9.01
N GLY A 94 3.26 8.06 -8.02
CA GLY A 94 4.69 8.10 -7.74
C GLY A 94 5.25 6.72 -7.34
N ALA A 95 4.55 6.00 -6.47
CA ALA A 95 4.92 4.62 -6.11
C ALA A 95 4.88 3.67 -7.31
N PHE A 96 3.89 3.84 -8.20
CA PHE A 96 3.82 3.09 -9.45
C PHE A 96 5.06 3.31 -10.31
N ILE A 97 5.47 4.57 -10.53
CA ILE A 97 6.67 4.88 -11.31
C ILE A 97 7.91 4.26 -10.66
N ILE A 98 8.09 4.40 -9.36
CA ILE A 98 9.28 3.89 -8.66
C ILE A 98 9.37 2.35 -8.76
N CYS A 99 8.25 1.65 -8.58
CA CYS A 99 8.22 0.18 -8.64
C CYS A 99 8.43 -0.36 -10.06
N TRP A 100 7.88 0.32 -11.07
CA TRP A 100 7.90 -0.15 -12.47
C TRP A 100 9.06 0.38 -13.30
N SER A 101 9.62 1.54 -12.96
CA SER A 101 10.74 2.18 -13.67
C SER A 101 11.92 1.23 -13.92
N PRO A 102 12.47 0.50 -12.92
CA PRO A 102 13.64 -0.32 -13.18
C PRO A 102 13.35 -1.48 -14.12
N LEU A 103 12.12 -2.01 -14.14
CA LEU A 103 11.70 -2.99 -15.14
C LEU A 103 11.63 -2.37 -16.54
N PHE A 104 10.99 -1.20 -16.70
CA PHE A 104 10.93 -0.51 -17.99
C PHE A 104 12.32 -0.14 -18.52
N VAL A 105 13.22 0.30 -17.65
CA VAL A 105 14.60 0.62 -18.01
C VAL A 105 15.33 -0.64 -18.49
N LEU A 106 15.24 -1.76 -17.77
CA LEU A 106 15.85 -3.02 -18.20
C LEU A 106 15.28 -3.54 -19.53
N LEU A 107 13.96 -3.44 -19.74
CA LEU A 107 13.32 -3.83 -21.00
C LEU A 107 13.79 -2.95 -22.17
N LEU A 108 13.95 -1.63 -21.96
CA LEU A 108 14.50 -0.75 -22.98
C LEU A 108 15.96 -1.08 -23.28
N PHE A 109 16.76 -1.33 -22.24
CA PHE A 109 18.15 -1.78 -22.42
C PHE A 109 18.24 -3.07 -23.24
N ASP A 110 17.38 -4.06 -22.99
CA ASP A 110 17.33 -5.32 -23.75
C ASP A 110 16.96 -5.09 -25.24
N VAL A 111 16.04 -4.17 -25.52
CA VAL A 111 15.66 -3.82 -26.89
C VAL A 111 16.82 -3.16 -27.65
N PHE A 112 17.54 -2.23 -27.00
CA PHE A 112 18.62 -1.47 -27.63
C PHE A 112 20.00 -2.16 -27.58
N CYS A 113 20.16 -3.19 -26.72
CA CYS A 113 21.37 -4.01 -26.65
C CYS A 113 21.28 -5.13 -27.71
N GLU A 114 22.04 -5.03 -28.78
CA GLU A 114 22.10 -6.05 -29.84
C GLU A 114 23.10 -7.18 -29.53
N THR A 115 24.05 -6.98 -28.61
CA THR A 115 25.16 -7.92 -28.39
C THR A 115 24.93 -8.83 -27.18
N GLN A 116 25.32 -10.10 -27.33
CA GLN A 116 25.27 -11.21 -26.35
C GLN A 116 25.97 -10.96 -24.99
N THR A 117 26.44 -9.75 -24.72
CA THR A 117 27.04 -9.32 -23.45
C THR A 117 26.01 -8.95 -22.38
N CYS A 118 24.72 -8.85 -22.71
CA CYS A 118 23.64 -8.54 -21.78
C CYS A 118 23.24 -9.75 -20.90
N LYS A 119 24.19 -10.35 -20.16
CA LYS A 119 23.98 -11.46 -19.19
C LYS A 119 23.56 -10.94 -17.80
N HIS A 120 22.43 -10.24 -17.70
CA HIS A 120 21.94 -9.71 -16.42
C HIS A 120 20.63 -10.38 -15.95
N LEU A 121 20.59 -11.73 -15.95
CA LEU A 121 19.44 -12.49 -15.41
C LEU A 121 19.12 -12.11 -13.96
N HIS A 122 20.14 -11.94 -13.11
CA HIS A 122 19.95 -11.57 -11.70
C HIS A 122 19.29 -10.20 -11.52
N SER A 123 19.44 -9.28 -12.49
CA SER A 123 18.78 -7.97 -12.43
C SER A 123 17.28 -8.07 -12.75
N LEU A 124 16.86 -9.07 -13.53
CA LEU A 124 15.45 -9.30 -13.86
C LEU A 124 14.66 -9.72 -12.61
N ASP A 125 15.18 -10.66 -11.82
CA ASP A 125 14.46 -11.20 -10.66
C ASP A 125 14.12 -10.13 -9.63
N TRP A 126 15.09 -9.27 -9.30
CA TRP A 126 14.89 -8.20 -8.32
C TRP A 126 13.97 -7.08 -8.84
N THR A 127 14.02 -6.77 -10.14
CA THR A 127 13.16 -5.76 -10.73
C THR A 127 11.72 -6.23 -10.91
N LEU A 128 11.51 -7.51 -11.24
CA LEU A 128 10.19 -8.15 -11.21
C LEU A 128 9.63 -8.21 -9.79
N ALA A 129 10.46 -8.54 -8.80
CA ALA A 129 10.05 -8.50 -7.39
C ALA A 129 9.60 -7.09 -6.99
N LEU A 130 10.33 -6.04 -7.40
CA LEU A 130 9.95 -4.65 -7.13
C LEU A 130 8.64 -4.25 -7.84
N ALA A 131 8.44 -4.70 -9.08
CA ALA A 131 7.18 -4.49 -9.80
C ALA A 131 6.00 -5.18 -9.09
N MET A 132 6.21 -6.40 -8.57
CA MET A 132 5.19 -7.13 -7.80
C MET A 132 4.85 -6.42 -6.48
N LEU A 133 5.85 -5.84 -5.80
CA LEU A 133 5.65 -5.06 -4.56
C LEU A 133 4.71 -3.87 -4.76
N ASN A 134 4.52 -3.36 -5.99
CA ASN A 134 3.56 -2.29 -6.29
C ASN A 134 2.16 -2.60 -5.74
N SER A 135 1.70 -3.85 -5.86
CA SER A 135 0.37 -4.26 -5.39
C SER A 135 0.25 -4.17 -3.86
N ALA A 136 1.33 -4.44 -3.13
CA ALA A 136 1.39 -4.34 -1.67
C ALA A 136 1.51 -2.88 -1.19
N VAL A 137 2.14 -2.01 -1.98
CA VAL A 137 2.29 -0.58 -1.66
C VAL A 137 0.93 0.13 -1.62
N ASN A 138 -0.04 -0.29 -2.43
CA ASN A 138 -1.37 0.34 -2.47
C ASN A 138 -2.09 0.30 -1.09
N PRO A 139 -2.33 -0.85 -0.45
CA PRO A 139 -2.84 -0.91 0.92
C PRO A 139 -1.98 -0.16 1.96
N VAL A 140 -0.65 -0.14 1.81
CA VAL A 140 0.25 0.61 2.70
C VAL A 140 0.00 2.11 2.59
N ILE A 141 -0.14 2.62 1.38
CA ILE A 141 -0.48 4.01 1.11
C ILE A 141 -1.83 4.35 1.77
N TYR A 142 -2.87 3.54 1.56
CA TYR A 142 -4.18 3.83 2.16
C TYR A 142 -4.18 3.71 3.68
N SER A 143 -3.49 2.71 4.24
CA SER A 143 -3.40 2.48 5.68
C SER A 143 -2.63 3.58 6.40
N LEU A 144 -1.52 4.06 5.84
CA LEU A 144 -0.73 5.16 6.41
C LEU A 144 -1.42 6.54 6.28
N ARG A 145 -2.34 6.69 5.32
CA ARG A 145 -3.08 7.94 5.11
C ARG A 145 -4.32 8.05 6.00
N SER A 146 -4.90 6.93 6.42
CA SER A 146 -5.99 6.92 7.39
C SER A 146 -5.46 6.88 8.82
N VAL A 147 -5.84 7.88 9.63
CA VAL A 147 -5.50 7.94 11.05
C VAL A 147 -6.10 6.76 11.81
N GLU A 148 -7.30 6.32 11.44
CA GLU A 148 -7.98 5.17 12.07
C GLU A 148 -7.25 3.85 11.78
N VAL A 149 -6.80 3.65 10.53
CA VAL A 149 -6.08 2.43 10.16
C VAL A 149 -4.70 2.40 10.81
N ARG A 150 -3.98 3.53 10.85
CA ARG A 150 -2.72 3.66 11.61
C ARG A 150 -2.90 3.33 13.09
N ARG A 151 -3.98 3.77 13.72
CA ARG A 151 -4.28 3.46 15.13
C ARG A 151 -4.56 1.98 15.32
N ALA A 152 -5.34 1.36 14.44
CA ALA A 152 -5.61 -0.07 14.49
C ALA A 152 -4.33 -0.90 14.30
N VAL A 153 -3.50 -0.57 13.31
CA VAL A 153 -2.20 -1.24 13.07
C VAL A 153 -1.24 -1.03 14.24
N GLY A 154 -1.15 0.17 14.80
CA GLY A 154 -0.34 0.46 15.98
C GLY A 154 -0.82 -0.31 17.22
N SER A 155 -2.13 -0.44 17.41
CA SER A 155 -2.71 -1.24 18.49
C SER A 155 -2.41 -2.73 18.34
N LEU A 156 -2.53 -3.28 17.13
CA LEU A 156 -2.20 -4.67 16.82
C LEU A 156 -0.72 -4.96 17.04
N LEU A 157 0.17 -4.11 16.52
CA LEU A 157 1.63 -4.25 16.70
C LEU A 157 2.02 -4.14 18.15
N CYS A 158 1.46 -3.20 18.91
CA CYS A 158 1.69 -3.12 20.35
C CYS A 158 1.25 -4.40 21.08
N CYS A 159 0.07 -4.94 20.76
CA CYS A 159 -0.42 -6.18 21.33
C CYS A 159 0.52 -7.36 21.02
N CYS A 160 1.02 -7.45 19.78
CA CYS A 160 2.01 -8.43 19.37
C CYS A 160 3.35 -8.27 20.12
N CYS A 161 3.85 -7.04 20.29
CA CYS A 161 5.09 -6.75 21.01
C CYS A 161 4.98 -7.09 22.51
N LEU A 162 3.81 -6.85 23.13
CA LEU A 162 3.52 -7.26 24.51
C LEU A 162 3.45 -8.78 24.65
N ARG A 163 2.79 -9.45 23.71
CA ARG A 163 2.71 -10.92 23.66
C ARG A 163 4.07 -11.59 23.43
N ALA A 164 4.93 -10.96 22.64
CA ALA A 164 6.29 -11.42 22.36
C ALA A 164 7.30 -11.04 23.45
N GLY A 165 6.87 -10.32 24.51
CA GLY A 165 7.75 -9.92 25.62
C GLY A 165 8.79 -8.84 25.25
N LEU A 166 8.67 -8.22 24.08
CA LEU A 166 9.61 -7.24 23.54
C LEU A 166 9.38 -5.82 24.09
N CYS A 167 8.24 -5.55 24.74
CA CYS A 167 7.88 -4.23 25.26
C CYS A 167 7.24 -4.31 26.66
N LYS A 168 7.52 -3.32 27.51
CA LYS A 168 6.88 -3.18 28.83
C LYS A 168 5.46 -2.61 28.70
N PRO A 169 4.52 -3.00 29.60
CA PRO A 169 3.12 -2.54 29.59
C PRO A 169 2.90 -1.02 29.53
N GLY A 170 3.88 -0.22 29.96
CA GLY A 170 3.79 1.25 29.99
C GLY A 170 4.26 1.97 28.71
N SER A 171 4.88 1.27 27.75
CA SER A 171 5.49 1.91 26.57
C SER A 171 4.52 2.08 25.40
N CYS A 172 3.38 1.40 25.43
CA CYS A 172 2.34 1.53 24.40
C CYS A 172 1.25 2.51 24.81
N VAL A 173 1.58 3.78 24.96
CA VAL A 173 0.54 4.81 24.96
C VAL A 173 0.25 5.15 23.50
N VAL A 174 -0.87 4.67 23.00
CA VAL A 174 -1.44 5.11 21.72
C VAL A 174 -1.57 6.62 21.80
N ILE A 175 -0.86 7.35 20.94
CA ILE A 175 -0.98 8.80 20.80
C ILE A 175 -2.41 9.10 20.33
N THR A 176 -3.31 9.39 21.27
CA THR A 176 -4.56 10.09 21.01
C THR A 176 -4.23 11.57 20.79
N ASP A 177 -4.75 12.13 19.71
CA ASP A 177 -4.32 13.40 19.10
C ASP A 177 -4.19 14.58 20.07
N ILE A 178 -3.05 15.28 20.00
CA ILE A 178 -2.93 16.70 20.35
C ILE A 178 -3.54 17.49 19.17
N ASN A 179 -4.87 17.58 19.08
CA ASN A 179 -5.53 18.72 18.44
C ASN A 179 -7.05 18.75 18.71
N SER A 180 -7.44 19.09 19.93
CA SER A 180 -8.74 19.68 20.26
C SER A 180 -8.55 20.43 21.56
N GLY A 181 -8.68 21.76 21.50
CA GLY A 181 -8.72 22.58 22.72
C GLY A 181 -9.87 22.17 23.62
N SER A 182 -9.68 22.40 24.91
CA SER A 182 -10.63 22.27 26.04
C SER A 182 -11.07 20.86 26.45
N SER A 183 -10.52 20.42 27.59
CA SER A 183 -11.26 20.09 28.83
C SER A 183 -10.73 18.85 29.53
N THR A 184 -10.20 19.10 30.72
CA THR A 184 -9.33 18.29 31.58
C THR A 184 -10.07 17.22 32.39
N GLU A 185 -11.00 16.46 31.80
CA GLU A 185 -11.80 15.47 32.57
C GLU A 185 -11.81 14.04 32.03
N SER A 186 -11.46 13.82 30.76
CA SER A 186 -11.55 12.49 30.13
C SER A 186 -10.38 11.55 30.46
N SER A 187 -9.31 12.07 31.09
CA SER A 187 -8.12 11.31 31.50
C SER A 187 -8.29 10.52 32.80
N LEU A 188 -9.29 10.83 33.64
CA LEU A 188 -9.55 10.09 34.88
C LEU A 188 -10.37 8.81 34.67
N ARG A 189 -11.36 8.81 33.75
CA ARG A 189 -12.20 7.62 33.50
C ARG A 189 -11.46 6.46 32.85
N TYR A 190 -10.45 6.73 32.01
CA TYR A 190 -9.72 5.65 31.34
C TYR A 190 -8.79 4.88 32.30
N ARG A 191 -8.24 5.56 33.30
CA ARG A 191 -7.33 4.96 34.30
C ARG A 191 -8.07 4.02 35.26
N GLU A 192 -9.35 4.25 35.52
CA GLU A 192 -10.17 3.36 36.36
C GLU A 192 -10.57 2.07 35.64
N SER A 193 -10.86 2.12 34.34
CA SER A 193 -11.25 0.92 33.57
C SER A 193 -10.13 -0.14 33.49
N PHE A 194 -8.87 0.30 33.49
CA PHE A 194 -7.70 -0.59 33.48
C PHE A 194 -7.37 -1.16 34.86
N ARG A 195 -7.64 -0.41 35.95
CA ARG A 195 -7.45 -0.93 37.31
C ARG A 195 -8.49 -2.00 37.65
N SER A 196 -9.71 -1.87 37.15
CA SER A 196 -10.78 -2.87 37.38
C SER A 196 -10.53 -4.21 36.67
N SER A 197 -9.97 -4.17 35.46
CA SER A 197 -9.68 -5.38 34.68
C SER A 197 -8.45 -6.16 35.17
N VAL A 198 -7.49 -5.50 35.84
CA VAL A 198 -6.37 -6.18 36.51
C VAL A 198 -6.78 -6.81 37.84
N ALA A 199 -7.77 -6.26 38.55
CA ALA A 199 -8.24 -6.80 39.82
C ALA A 199 -9.09 -8.08 39.67
N LEU A 200 -9.72 -8.31 38.51
CA LEU A 200 -10.58 -9.48 38.29
C LEU A 200 -9.83 -10.78 37.96
N ASN A 201 -8.56 -10.71 37.56
CA ASN A 201 -7.75 -11.89 37.22
C ASN A 201 -6.80 -12.36 38.33
N ALA A 202 -6.88 -11.76 39.53
CA ALA A 202 -6.01 -12.09 40.67
C ALA A 202 -6.75 -12.71 41.87
N ARG A 203 -7.84 -13.47 41.63
CA ARG A 203 -8.39 -14.38 42.66
C ARG A 203 -8.07 -15.83 42.29
N PRO A 204 -7.27 -16.56 43.10
CA PRO A 204 -7.18 -18.00 42.97
C PRO A 204 -8.54 -18.65 43.28
N ARG A 205 -8.92 -19.66 42.48
CA ARG A 205 -10.06 -20.54 42.78
C ARG A 205 -9.78 -21.26 44.10
N ALA A 206 -10.69 -21.12 45.07
CA ALA A 206 -10.76 -22.03 46.22
C ALA A 206 -11.38 -23.37 45.77
N PRO A 207 -10.95 -24.52 46.32
CA PRO A 207 -11.65 -25.78 46.11
C PRO A 207 -12.97 -25.81 46.91
N LEU A 208 -14.02 -26.33 46.29
CA LEU A 208 -15.33 -26.62 46.90
C LEU A 208 -15.37 -28.09 47.36
N SER A 209 -15.59 -28.31 48.66
CA SER A 209 -16.33 -29.44 49.26
C SER A 209 -16.18 -29.37 50.79
N SER A 210 -17.14 -29.61 51.68
CA SER A 210 -18.59 -29.82 51.66
C SER A 210 -19.03 -29.67 53.12
N ASN A 211 -20.21 -29.08 53.34
CA ASN A 211 -20.89 -29.05 54.65
C ASN A 211 -21.23 -30.46 55.13
N SER A 212 -21.16 -30.70 56.44
CA SER A 212 -22.26 -31.27 57.24
C SER A 212 -21.80 -31.60 58.67
N SER A 213 -22.41 -30.98 59.69
CA SER A 213 -23.28 -31.66 60.66
C SER A 213 -23.52 -30.80 61.91
N MET A 214 -24.78 -30.33 62.05
CA MET A 214 -25.37 -30.04 63.36
C MET A 214 -25.44 -31.34 64.18
N MET A 215 -25.12 -31.28 65.47
CA MET A 215 -25.82 -32.00 66.54
C MET A 215 -25.20 -31.60 67.89
N SER A 216 -25.98 -30.91 68.73
CA SER A 216 -26.06 -31.24 70.15
C SER A 216 -27.40 -30.73 70.69
N ASN A 217 -28.19 -31.68 71.20
CA ASN A 217 -28.86 -31.47 72.48
C ASN A 217 -27.82 -31.25 73.57
#